data_AF-A0A9E3XTY0-F1
#
_entry.id   AF-A0A9E3XTY0-F1
#
_cell.length_a   1.000
_cell.length_b   1.000
_cell.length_c   1.000
_cell.angle_alpha   90.00
_cell.angle_beta   90.00
_cell.angle_gamma   90.00
#
_symmetry.space_group_name_H-M   'P 1'
#
loop_
_entity.id
_entity.type
_entity.pdbx_description
1 polymer ?
#
loop_
_entity_poly.entity_id
_entity_poly.type
_entity_poly.pdbx_seq_one_letter_code
_entity_poly.pdbx_strand_id
1 'polypeptide(L)'
;VEHSGNTTGADALMVLSGPVVAELGFHHGPGAHREGHRANTTVGRWLRLFLRNVCGFTGDEHDKATFGNPAKPVLAEDMDVLAELGWPSLAGAFGFTPGDSVVTLARINSTVMIGSVFGSTPEEIVPYLADGLVRATGWDLTHVYGLGRAQYRPLLLISPMIARTFGRVGWSKRQVQAALYAAACIPAWKFEALIGQWSNLTAGRRTLVDLAAAGLVPAVFAESDDPQRLVPIVTEPGDILIAVAGDPNRANALAMANDGPHGWWTSRFVDTAPSLDLACRIGDEECGA
;
A
#
# COMPACT_ATOMS: atom_id res chain seq x y z
N VAL A 1 8.61 -10.62 11.29
CA VAL A 1 9.29 -11.74 10.60
C VAL A 1 8.35 -12.92 10.41
N GLU A 2 7.48 -13.23 11.39
CA GLU A 2 6.56 -14.39 11.40
C GLU A 2 5.66 -14.58 10.17
N HIS A 3 5.37 -13.53 9.39
CA HIS A 3 4.55 -13.63 8.18
C HIS A 3 5.31 -13.41 6.86
N SER A 4 6.65 -13.40 6.89
CA SER A 4 7.48 -13.06 5.73
C SER A 4 7.84 -14.27 4.85
N GLY A 5 6.88 -15.12 4.50
CA GLY A 5 7.07 -16.09 3.41
C GLY A 5 7.03 -15.36 2.06
N ASN A 6 7.99 -15.59 1.17
CA ASN A 6 8.16 -14.74 -0.01
C ASN A 6 8.28 -15.49 -1.34
N THR A 7 7.32 -16.34 -1.72
CA THR A 7 7.40 -17.06 -3.01
C THR A 7 7.29 -16.14 -4.22
N THR A 8 6.41 -15.14 -4.17
CA THR A 8 6.10 -14.22 -5.28
C THR A 8 7.12 -13.09 -5.42
N GLY A 9 7.97 -12.85 -4.42
CA GLY A 9 8.90 -11.72 -4.44
C GLY A 9 8.31 -10.40 -3.97
N ALA A 10 7.26 -10.44 -3.13
CA ALA A 10 6.77 -9.26 -2.43
C ALA A 10 7.93 -8.51 -1.75
N ASP A 11 7.83 -7.19 -1.65
CA ASP A 11 8.83 -6.39 -0.94
C ASP A 11 8.21 -5.43 0.06
N ALA A 12 8.96 -5.11 1.12
CA ALA A 12 8.48 -4.21 2.16
C ALA A 12 8.39 -2.79 1.61
N LEU A 13 7.22 -2.19 1.74
CA LEU A 13 7.00 -0.75 1.62
C LEU A 13 7.03 -0.16 3.03
N MET A 14 7.79 0.91 3.20
CA MET A 14 7.76 1.77 4.38
C MET A 14 7.27 3.14 3.96
N VAL A 15 6.23 3.63 4.63
CA VAL A 15 5.68 4.98 4.45
C VAL A 15 5.83 5.74 5.77
N LEU A 16 6.45 6.90 5.71
CA LEU A 16 6.67 7.79 6.85
C LEU A 16 5.68 8.96 6.78
N SER A 17 5.02 9.22 7.90
CA SER A 17 4.06 10.30 8.07
C SER A 17 4.39 11.08 9.34
N GLY A 18 4.01 12.37 9.37
CA GLY A 18 4.13 13.22 10.55
C GLY A 18 5.38 14.12 10.58
N PRO A 19 5.62 14.83 11.70
CA PRO A 19 6.69 15.82 11.85
C PRO A 19 8.09 15.28 11.54
N VAL A 20 8.33 13.99 11.84
CA VAL A 20 9.60 13.29 11.59
C VAL A 20 10.09 13.39 10.13
N VAL A 21 9.18 13.57 9.16
CA VAL A 21 9.53 13.77 7.76
C VAL A 21 10.43 15.00 7.60
N ALA A 22 10.02 16.13 8.17
CA ALA A 22 10.79 17.37 8.11
C ALA A 22 11.98 17.35 9.09
N GLU A 23 11.77 16.88 10.32
CA GLU A 23 12.77 16.87 11.39
C GLU A 23 14.03 16.06 11.02
N LEU A 24 13.86 14.92 10.33
CA LEU A 24 14.95 14.05 9.92
C LEU A 24 15.35 14.22 8.44
N GLY A 25 14.74 15.17 7.73
CA GLY A 25 15.08 15.51 6.35
C GLY A 25 14.76 14.41 5.34
N PHE A 26 13.63 13.73 5.49
CA PHE A 26 13.12 12.79 4.49
C PHE A 26 12.54 13.54 3.28
N HIS A 27 12.86 13.04 2.10
CA HIS A 27 12.38 13.62 0.84
C HIS A 27 11.04 13.00 0.42
N HIS A 28 10.10 13.86 0.04
CA HIS A 28 8.77 13.51 -0.47
C HIS A 28 8.47 14.12 -1.85
N GLY A 29 9.41 14.86 -2.46
CA GLY A 29 9.21 15.62 -3.70
C GLY A 29 9.49 14.83 -4.99
N PRO A 30 9.97 15.49 -6.06
CA PRO A 30 10.33 14.81 -7.32
C PRO A 30 11.27 13.62 -7.11
N GLY A 31 10.93 12.47 -7.68
CA GLY A 31 11.67 11.22 -7.43
C GLY A 31 11.38 10.56 -6.07
N ALA A 32 10.28 10.93 -5.39
CA ALA A 32 9.81 10.20 -4.21
C ALA A 32 9.78 8.69 -4.45
N HIS A 33 10.17 7.91 -3.43
CA HIS A 33 10.32 6.45 -3.50
C HIS A 33 11.42 5.95 -4.45
N ARG A 34 12.33 6.81 -4.90
CA ARG A 34 13.58 6.44 -5.58
C ARG A 34 14.79 6.69 -4.68
N GLU A 35 15.89 6.04 -5.03
CA GLU A 35 17.20 6.30 -4.47
C GLU A 35 17.69 7.72 -4.81
N GLY A 36 18.58 8.26 -3.99
CA GLY A 36 19.22 9.56 -4.23
C GLY A 36 19.19 10.48 -3.02
N HIS A 37 18.16 10.36 -2.18
CA HIS A 37 18.08 11.10 -0.91
C HIS A 37 18.58 10.25 0.25
N ARG A 38 19.52 10.80 1.02
CA ARG A 38 20.26 10.07 2.07
C ARG A 38 19.33 9.45 3.11
N ALA A 39 18.41 10.22 3.70
CA ALA A 39 17.49 9.71 4.73
C ALA A 39 16.65 8.52 4.23
N ASN A 40 15.94 8.70 3.12
CA ASN A 40 15.08 7.66 2.51
C ASN A 40 15.87 6.40 2.13
N THR A 41 17.03 6.60 1.49
CA THR A 41 17.86 5.50 0.99
C THR A 41 18.51 4.73 2.13
N THR A 42 19.00 5.42 3.16
CA THR A 42 19.63 4.79 4.33
C THR A 42 18.65 3.89 5.07
N VAL A 43 17.44 4.37 5.37
CA VAL A 43 16.45 3.53 6.08
C VAL A 43 15.95 2.38 5.19
N GLY A 44 15.72 2.65 3.90
CA GLY A 44 15.37 1.60 2.93
C GLY A 44 16.42 0.47 2.88
N ARG A 45 17.70 0.84 2.79
CA ARG A 45 18.82 -0.12 2.80
C ARG A 45 18.96 -0.83 4.14
N TRP A 46 18.80 -0.10 5.25
CA TRP A 46 18.85 -0.69 6.58
C TRP A 46 17.88 -1.86 6.72
N LEU A 47 16.64 -1.73 6.26
CA LEU A 47 15.66 -2.81 6.37
C LEU A 47 16.13 -4.08 5.63
N ARG A 48 16.62 -3.95 4.39
CA ARG A 48 17.09 -5.12 3.64
C ARG A 48 18.32 -5.76 4.30
N LEU A 49 19.23 -4.94 4.82
CA LEU A 49 20.40 -5.44 5.55
C LEU A 49 20.01 -6.10 6.88
N PHE A 50 19.03 -5.54 7.60
CA PHE A 50 18.53 -6.10 8.86
C PHE A 50 17.87 -7.46 8.62
N LEU A 51 16.96 -7.54 7.64
CA LEU A 51 16.32 -8.80 7.26
C LEU A 51 17.37 -9.87 6.90
N ARG A 52 18.38 -9.52 6.09
CA ARG A 52 19.41 -10.47 5.66
C ARG A 52 20.33 -10.91 6.80
N ASN A 53 20.84 -9.97 7.60
CA ASN A 53 21.91 -10.25 8.56
C ASN A 53 21.40 -10.62 9.97
N VAL A 54 20.24 -10.11 10.37
CA VAL A 54 19.67 -10.36 11.71
C VAL A 54 18.57 -11.42 11.64
N CYS A 55 17.65 -11.30 10.67
CA CYS A 55 16.54 -12.25 10.54
C CYS A 55 16.88 -13.50 9.72
N GLY A 56 18.13 -13.64 9.25
CA GLY A 56 18.55 -14.78 8.44
C GLY A 56 17.90 -14.86 7.06
N PHE A 57 17.38 -13.75 6.53
CA PHE A 57 16.69 -13.68 5.24
C PHE A 57 17.67 -13.75 4.06
N THR A 58 18.42 -14.85 3.99
CA THR A 58 19.39 -15.18 2.95
C THR A 58 18.71 -16.00 1.85
N GLY A 59 19.32 -16.01 0.66
CA GLY A 59 18.92 -16.91 -0.42
C GLY A 59 18.96 -18.38 0.05
N ASP A 60 18.21 -19.22 -0.65
CA ASP A 60 18.22 -20.69 -0.55
C ASP A 60 17.43 -21.30 0.63
N GLU A 61 17.29 -20.63 1.77
CA GLU A 61 16.50 -21.17 2.91
C GLU A 61 15.28 -20.33 3.29
N HIS A 62 15.43 -19.00 3.43
CA HIS A 62 14.40 -18.13 4.01
C HIS A 62 13.76 -17.18 2.98
N ASP A 63 14.53 -16.68 2.00
CA ASP A 63 14.00 -15.90 0.88
C ASP A 63 13.74 -16.84 -0.32
N LYS A 64 12.49 -17.29 -0.46
CA LYS A 64 12.04 -18.19 -1.55
C LYS A 64 11.53 -17.43 -2.78
N ALA A 65 11.91 -16.17 -2.94
CA ALA A 65 11.46 -15.34 -4.05
C ALA A 65 11.96 -15.86 -5.39
N THR A 66 11.03 -16.05 -6.33
CA THR A 66 11.40 -16.39 -7.72
C THR A 66 12.03 -15.19 -8.44
N PHE A 67 11.49 -14.00 -8.19
CA PHE A 67 11.98 -12.72 -8.69
C PHE A 67 12.03 -11.73 -7.52
N GLY A 68 12.95 -10.77 -7.53
CA GLY A 68 13.07 -9.77 -6.45
C GLY A 68 13.01 -8.34 -6.95
N ASN A 69 12.82 -7.38 -6.04
CA ASN A 69 12.96 -5.96 -6.32
C ASN A 69 14.32 -5.45 -5.82
N PRO A 70 15.05 -4.62 -6.59
CA PRO A 70 16.39 -4.17 -6.21
C PRO A 70 16.45 -3.40 -4.87
N ALA A 71 15.44 -2.59 -4.56
CA ALA A 71 15.18 -1.98 -3.24
C ALA A 71 13.96 -1.05 -3.35
N LYS A 72 13.24 -0.88 -2.23
CA LYS A 72 12.23 0.18 -2.07
C LYS A 72 12.68 1.17 -0.99
N PRO A 73 13.21 2.36 -1.36
CA PRO A 73 13.51 3.44 -0.41
C PRO A 73 12.26 3.82 0.40
N VAL A 74 12.44 4.34 1.62
CA VAL A 74 11.29 4.83 2.41
C VAL A 74 10.55 5.91 1.61
N LEU A 75 9.24 5.77 1.50
CA LEU A 75 8.35 6.81 1.01
C LEU A 75 8.06 7.75 2.18
N ALA A 76 8.23 9.06 2.01
CA ALA A 76 7.71 10.04 2.94
C ALA A 76 6.51 10.75 2.32
N GLU A 77 5.47 10.98 3.10
CA GLU A 77 4.32 11.76 2.66
C GLU A 77 4.62 13.27 2.65
N ASP A 78 3.99 13.97 1.74
CA ASP A 78 3.98 15.42 1.66
C ASP A 78 3.01 15.99 2.69
N MET A 79 3.54 16.23 3.90
CA MET A 79 2.75 16.67 5.05
C MET A 79 2.17 18.07 4.87
N ASP A 80 2.85 18.95 4.12
CA ASP A 80 2.39 20.31 3.85
C ASP A 80 1.16 20.31 2.94
N VAL A 81 1.18 19.50 1.88
CA VAL A 81 0.04 19.33 0.98
C VAL A 81 -1.14 18.69 1.70
N LEU A 82 -0.88 17.69 2.55
CA LEU A 82 -1.95 17.08 3.35
C LEU A 82 -2.59 18.11 4.29
N ALA A 83 -1.79 18.95 4.96
CA ALA A 83 -2.28 20.01 5.82
C ALA A 83 -3.08 21.07 5.04
N GLU A 84 -2.60 21.50 3.88
CA GLU A 84 -3.31 22.43 2.98
C GLU A 84 -4.70 21.91 2.59
N LEU A 85 -4.80 20.62 2.26
CA LEU A 85 -6.06 20.00 1.82
C LEU A 85 -6.96 19.58 2.98
N GLY A 86 -6.49 19.68 4.24
CA GLY A 86 -7.19 19.11 5.40
C GLY A 86 -7.34 17.59 5.32
N TRP A 87 -6.44 16.91 4.60
CA TRP A 87 -6.48 15.46 4.42
C TRP A 87 -5.67 14.76 5.52
N PRO A 88 -6.18 13.65 6.10
CA PRO A 88 -5.36 12.85 7.00
C PRO A 88 -4.21 12.20 6.22
N SER A 89 -3.08 11.95 6.87
CA SER A 89 -1.99 11.14 6.32
C SER A 89 -2.41 9.68 6.11
N LEU A 90 -1.56 8.86 5.50
CA LEU A 90 -1.75 7.41 5.47
C LEU A 90 -1.88 6.83 6.88
N ALA A 91 -1.05 7.30 7.82
CA ALA A 91 -1.14 6.90 9.23
C ALA A 91 -2.52 7.22 9.86
N GLY A 92 -3.20 8.27 9.40
CA GLY A 92 -4.57 8.59 9.83
C GLY A 92 -5.59 7.50 9.52
N ALA A 93 -5.39 6.70 8.46
CA ALA A 93 -6.22 5.54 8.17
C ALA A 93 -6.08 4.42 9.22
N PHE A 94 -5.08 4.51 10.10
CA PHE A 94 -4.79 3.57 11.19
C PHE A 94 -4.98 4.20 12.58
N GLY A 95 -5.66 5.34 12.67
CA GLY A 95 -6.06 5.98 13.93
C GLY A 95 -5.05 6.96 14.51
N PHE A 96 -3.99 7.31 13.78
CA PHE A 96 -3.01 8.31 14.20
C PHE A 96 -3.43 9.73 13.79
N THR A 97 -2.86 10.73 14.45
CA THR A 97 -3.14 12.15 14.21
C THR A 97 -2.01 12.81 13.40
N PRO A 98 -2.24 13.99 12.79
CA PRO A 98 -1.20 14.70 12.05
C PRO A 98 0.05 15.07 12.86
N GLY A 99 -0.06 15.16 14.19
CA GLY A 99 1.05 15.44 15.09
C GLY A 99 1.90 14.19 15.41
N ASP A 100 1.44 12.99 15.06
CA ASP A 100 2.13 11.75 15.35
C ASP A 100 3.15 11.43 14.26
N SER A 101 4.40 11.22 14.67
CA SER A 101 5.44 10.65 13.80
C SER A 101 5.25 9.14 13.71
N VAL A 102 4.93 8.64 12.52
CA VAL A 102 4.49 7.24 12.32
C VAL A 102 5.18 6.62 11.12
N VAL A 103 5.61 5.38 11.27
CA VAL A 103 5.99 4.51 10.16
C VAL A 103 4.89 3.48 9.92
N THR A 104 4.46 3.37 8.67
CA THR A 104 3.45 2.41 8.20
C THR A 104 4.09 1.45 7.21
N LEU A 105 3.98 0.16 7.47
CA LEU A 105 4.60 -0.91 6.69
C LEU A 105 3.55 -1.83 6.08
N ALA A 106 3.83 -2.31 4.86
CA ALA A 106 3.11 -3.42 4.24
C ALA A 106 4.04 -4.16 3.27
N ARG A 107 3.63 -5.35 2.83
CA ARG A 107 4.32 -6.07 1.74
C ARG A 107 3.59 -5.82 0.43
N ILE A 108 4.32 -5.47 -0.62
CA ILE A 108 3.79 -5.10 -1.93
C ILE A 108 4.27 -6.11 -2.98
N ASN A 109 3.33 -6.75 -3.68
CA ASN A 109 3.59 -7.65 -4.80
C ASN A 109 3.72 -6.88 -6.11
N SER A 110 2.71 -6.07 -6.41
CA SER A 110 2.54 -5.45 -7.71
C SER A 110 2.66 -3.93 -7.60
N THR A 111 3.24 -3.30 -8.60
CA THR A 111 3.36 -1.83 -8.68
C THR A 111 3.15 -1.39 -10.12
N VAL A 112 2.18 -0.50 -10.34
CA VAL A 112 1.82 0.03 -11.66
C VAL A 112 1.95 1.55 -11.65
N MET A 113 2.83 2.06 -12.51
CA MET A 113 2.94 3.50 -12.76
C MET A 113 1.72 3.98 -13.56
N ILE A 114 1.08 5.04 -13.08
CA ILE A 114 -0.01 5.74 -13.76
C ILE A 114 0.53 7.10 -14.18
N GLY A 115 1.10 7.15 -15.39
CA GLY A 115 1.73 8.36 -15.92
C GLY A 115 0.74 9.27 -16.61
N SER A 116 0.98 10.58 -16.53
CA SER A 116 0.25 11.61 -17.30
C SER A 116 -1.26 11.51 -17.14
N VAL A 117 -1.74 11.43 -15.89
CA VAL A 117 -3.16 11.46 -15.55
C VAL A 117 -3.77 12.73 -16.12
N PHE A 118 -4.56 12.56 -17.18
CA PHE A 118 -5.18 13.66 -17.91
C PHE A 118 -6.57 13.93 -17.36
N GLY A 119 -6.87 15.21 -17.15
CA GLY A 119 -8.12 15.68 -16.58
C GLY A 119 -7.90 16.88 -15.66
N SER A 120 -8.96 17.65 -15.46
CA SER A 120 -8.99 18.88 -14.67
C SER A 120 -10.02 18.85 -13.55
N THR A 121 -10.89 17.84 -13.54
CA THR A 121 -11.89 17.58 -12.49
C THR A 121 -11.70 16.19 -11.87
N PRO A 122 -12.20 15.96 -10.64
CA PRO A 122 -12.24 14.62 -10.04
C PRO A 122 -12.88 13.56 -10.95
N GLU A 123 -14.00 13.90 -11.59
CA GLU A 123 -14.77 12.98 -12.42
C GLU A 123 -13.99 12.54 -13.66
N GLU A 124 -13.14 13.42 -14.21
CA GLU A 124 -12.28 13.10 -15.36
C GLU A 124 -11.11 12.19 -14.95
N ILE A 125 -10.51 12.38 -13.77
CA ILE A 125 -9.31 11.65 -13.36
C ILE A 125 -9.58 10.33 -12.62
N VAL A 126 -10.73 10.20 -11.94
CA VAL A 126 -11.09 8.99 -11.17
C VAL A 126 -11.08 7.72 -12.03
N PRO A 127 -11.69 7.68 -13.23
CA PRO A 127 -11.65 6.49 -14.07
C PRO A 127 -10.22 6.04 -14.43
N TYR A 128 -9.32 6.99 -14.64
CA TYR A 128 -7.92 6.69 -14.96
C TYR A 128 -7.19 6.10 -13.74
N LEU A 129 -7.34 6.72 -12.56
CA LEU A 129 -6.76 6.20 -11.32
C LEU A 129 -7.31 4.82 -10.95
N ALA A 130 -8.61 4.62 -11.16
CA ALA A 130 -9.30 3.35 -10.94
C ALA A 130 -8.79 2.24 -11.87
N ASP A 131 -8.61 2.52 -13.17
CA ASP A 131 -8.01 1.56 -14.12
C ASP A 131 -6.59 1.16 -13.68
N GLY A 132 -5.79 2.12 -13.20
CA GLY A 132 -4.46 1.84 -12.67
C GLY A 132 -4.47 0.95 -11.42
N LEU A 133 -5.43 1.16 -10.51
CA LEU A 133 -5.65 0.27 -9.36
C LEU A 133 -6.03 -1.14 -9.82
N VAL A 134 -7.02 -1.27 -10.70
CA VAL A 134 -7.46 -2.57 -11.26
C VAL A 134 -6.30 -3.32 -11.92
N ARG A 135 -5.43 -2.62 -12.66
CA ARG A 135 -4.22 -3.20 -13.28
C ARG A 135 -3.21 -3.69 -12.24
N ALA A 136 -3.02 -2.95 -11.15
CA ALA A 136 -2.11 -3.34 -10.08
C ALA A 136 -2.64 -4.54 -9.30
N THR A 137 -3.96 -4.66 -9.15
CA THR A 137 -4.60 -5.70 -8.35
C THR A 137 -4.37 -7.11 -8.87
N GLY A 138 -4.75 -7.40 -10.12
CA GLY A 138 -4.50 -8.71 -10.74
C GLY A 138 -4.80 -9.91 -9.82
N TRP A 139 -3.78 -10.73 -9.54
CA TRP A 139 -3.90 -11.94 -8.72
C TRP A 139 -4.12 -11.67 -7.22
N ASP A 140 -3.82 -10.46 -6.74
CA ASP A 140 -3.91 -10.10 -5.32
C ASP A 140 -5.39 -10.04 -4.83
N LEU A 141 -6.37 -10.19 -5.73
CA LEU A 141 -7.78 -10.45 -5.35
C LEU A 141 -7.97 -11.72 -4.53
N THR A 142 -7.04 -12.66 -4.60
CA THR A 142 -7.02 -13.85 -3.74
C THR A 142 -6.93 -13.48 -2.25
N HIS A 143 -6.55 -12.25 -1.93
CA HIS A 143 -6.54 -11.67 -0.58
C HIS A 143 -7.87 -10.99 -0.19
N VAL A 144 -8.77 -10.75 -1.15
CA VAL A 144 -10.18 -10.43 -0.88
C VAL A 144 -10.91 -11.69 -0.44
N TYR A 145 -10.76 -12.77 -1.22
CA TYR A 145 -11.24 -14.10 -0.83
C TYR A 145 -10.37 -15.20 -1.46
N GLY A 146 -10.01 -16.21 -0.66
CA GLY A 146 -9.17 -17.34 -1.09
C GLY A 146 -8.05 -17.56 -0.08
N LEU A 147 -6.87 -17.00 -0.36
CA LEU A 147 -5.76 -16.94 0.61
C LEU A 147 -6.09 -16.01 1.78
N GLY A 148 -6.75 -14.90 1.48
CA GLY A 148 -7.25 -13.95 2.46
C GLY A 148 -8.76 -13.96 2.60
N ARG A 149 -9.23 -13.09 3.48
CA ARG A 149 -10.62 -12.75 3.79
C ARG A 149 -10.70 -11.25 4.08
N ALA A 150 -10.86 -10.44 3.04
CA ALA A 150 -10.94 -8.99 3.10
C ALA A 150 -9.65 -8.29 3.63
N GLN A 151 -8.46 -8.82 3.32
CA GLN A 151 -7.19 -8.15 3.67
C GLN A 151 -6.48 -7.49 2.49
N TYR A 152 -7.09 -7.50 1.31
CA TYR A 152 -6.60 -6.74 0.17
C TYR A 152 -6.90 -5.24 0.35
N ARG A 153 -5.85 -4.44 0.47
CA ARG A 153 -5.88 -3.00 0.72
C ARG A 153 -4.81 -2.32 -0.16
N PRO A 154 -5.11 -2.01 -1.43
CA PRO A 154 -4.15 -1.38 -2.33
C PRO A 154 -3.82 0.03 -1.87
N LEU A 155 -2.59 0.47 -2.15
CA LEU A 155 -2.17 1.86 -1.97
C LEU A 155 -2.15 2.58 -3.32
N LEU A 156 -2.85 3.71 -3.39
CA LEU A 156 -2.70 4.70 -4.43
C LEU A 156 -1.85 5.87 -3.91
N LEU A 157 -0.61 5.96 -4.38
CA LEU A 157 0.23 7.14 -4.18
C LEU A 157 -0.07 8.15 -5.29
N ILE A 158 -0.52 9.35 -4.93
CA ILE A 158 -0.80 10.42 -5.88
C ILE A 158 0.15 11.61 -5.68
N SER A 159 0.51 12.25 -6.79
CA SER A 159 1.24 13.53 -6.76
C SER A 159 0.43 14.64 -6.08
N PRO A 160 1.10 15.68 -5.54
CA PRO A 160 0.41 16.87 -5.04
C PRO A 160 -0.50 17.54 -6.08
N MET A 161 -0.14 17.48 -7.36
CA MET A 161 -0.96 18.03 -8.46
C MET A 161 -2.33 17.35 -8.52
N ILE A 162 -2.34 16.01 -8.50
CA ILE A 162 -3.57 15.21 -8.52
C ILE A 162 -4.38 15.44 -7.23
N ALA A 163 -3.72 15.44 -6.06
CA ALA A 163 -4.39 15.68 -4.78
C ALA A 163 -5.11 17.04 -4.76
N ARG A 164 -4.46 18.10 -5.26
CA ARG A 164 -5.06 19.44 -5.36
C ARG A 164 -6.23 19.50 -6.34
N THR A 165 -6.28 18.67 -7.38
CA THR A 165 -7.46 18.60 -8.27
C THR A 165 -8.71 18.21 -7.48
N PHE A 166 -8.59 17.27 -6.53
CA PHE A 166 -9.68 16.93 -5.62
C PHE A 166 -9.96 18.03 -4.58
N GLY A 167 -8.92 18.54 -3.93
CA GLY A 167 -9.11 19.56 -2.88
C GLY A 167 -9.67 20.89 -3.38
N ARG A 168 -9.43 21.28 -4.63
CA ARG A 168 -10.00 22.50 -5.24
C ARG A 168 -11.52 22.54 -5.23
N VAL A 169 -12.16 21.38 -5.30
CA VAL A 169 -13.63 21.24 -5.20
C VAL A 169 -14.08 20.72 -3.83
N GLY A 170 -13.19 20.76 -2.84
CA GLY A 170 -13.49 20.41 -1.45
C GLY A 170 -13.68 18.91 -1.20
N TRP A 171 -13.21 18.02 -2.08
CA TRP A 171 -13.31 16.59 -1.83
C TRP A 171 -12.41 16.18 -0.66
N SER A 172 -13.02 15.51 0.32
CA SER A 172 -12.30 14.78 1.35
C SER A 172 -11.65 13.52 0.79
N LYS A 173 -10.59 13.02 1.44
CA LYS A 173 -9.96 11.73 1.11
C LYS A 173 -10.99 10.58 1.07
N ARG A 174 -12.00 10.60 1.94
CA ARG A 174 -13.09 9.60 1.97
C ARG A 174 -13.98 9.66 0.73
N GLN A 175 -14.25 10.84 0.18
CA GLN A 175 -14.99 10.98 -1.08
C GLN A 175 -14.19 10.43 -2.26
N VAL A 176 -12.88 10.68 -2.29
CA VAL A 176 -11.98 10.10 -3.30
C VAL A 176 -12.01 8.57 -3.22
N GLN A 177 -11.89 8.00 -2.02
CA GLN A 177 -11.99 6.56 -1.79
C GLN A 177 -13.34 5.98 -2.26
N ALA A 178 -14.46 6.64 -1.96
CA ALA A 178 -15.77 6.21 -2.41
C ALA A 178 -15.91 6.24 -3.94
N ALA A 179 -15.39 7.29 -4.59
CA ALA A 179 -15.40 7.40 -6.05
C ALA A 179 -14.51 6.33 -6.71
N LEU A 180 -13.31 6.08 -6.15
CA LEU A 180 -12.42 5.02 -6.60
C LEU A 180 -13.04 3.64 -6.39
N TYR A 181 -13.72 3.40 -5.26
CA TYR A 181 -14.41 2.14 -4.99
C TYR A 181 -15.50 1.83 -6.03
N ALA A 182 -16.30 2.85 -6.39
CA ALA A 182 -17.33 2.70 -7.41
C ALA A 182 -16.76 2.48 -8.82
N ALA A 183 -15.61 3.07 -9.14
CA ALA A 183 -15.00 3.02 -10.46
C ALA A 183 -14.02 1.84 -10.64
N ALA A 184 -13.32 1.41 -9.60
CA ALA A 184 -12.32 0.35 -9.63
C ALA A 184 -13.01 -1.02 -9.51
N CYS A 185 -13.73 -1.37 -10.56
CA CYS A 185 -14.49 -2.61 -10.64
C CYS A 185 -14.00 -3.48 -11.80
N ILE A 186 -14.20 -4.79 -11.68
CA ILE A 186 -13.97 -5.76 -12.76
C ILE A 186 -15.21 -6.63 -12.98
N PRO A 187 -15.36 -7.26 -14.15
CA PRO A 187 -16.42 -8.26 -14.35
C PRO A 187 -16.32 -9.40 -13.33
N ALA A 188 -17.46 -9.82 -12.78
CA ALA A 188 -17.53 -10.89 -11.78
C ALA A 188 -16.87 -12.20 -12.27
N TRP A 189 -17.05 -12.58 -13.54
CA TRP A 189 -16.41 -13.78 -14.09
C TRP A 189 -14.89 -13.74 -13.95
N LYS A 190 -14.27 -12.56 -14.13
CA LYS A 190 -12.82 -12.38 -14.07
C LYS A 190 -12.34 -12.48 -12.62
N PHE A 191 -13.11 -11.91 -11.70
CA PHE A 191 -12.84 -12.03 -10.27
C PHE A 191 -12.85 -13.50 -9.84
N GLU A 192 -13.94 -14.22 -10.15
CA GLU A 192 -14.11 -15.66 -9.84
C GLU A 192 -13.03 -16.52 -10.49
N ALA A 193 -12.62 -16.19 -11.71
CA ALA A 193 -11.52 -16.86 -12.37
C ALA A 193 -10.19 -16.65 -11.63
N LEU A 194 -9.88 -15.43 -11.20
CA LEU A 194 -8.65 -15.10 -10.46
C LEU A 194 -8.59 -15.80 -9.10
N ILE A 195 -9.67 -15.79 -8.32
CA ILE A 195 -9.69 -16.39 -6.97
C ILE A 195 -9.95 -17.90 -6.94
N GLY A 196 -10.50 -18.45 -8.03
CA GLY A 196 -10.98 -19.83 -8.10
C GLY A 196 -10.40 -20.61 -9.27
N GLN A 197 -10.81 -20.30 -10.50
CA GLN A 197 -10.48 -21.12 -11.68
C GLN A 197 -8.98 -21.21 -11.97
N TRP A 198 -8.27 -20.08 -11.91
CA TRP A 198 -6.87 -19.96 -12.29
C TRP A 198 -5.91 -20.23 -11.12
N SER A 199 -6.35 -19.95 -9.89
CA SER A 199 -5.50 -20.09 -8.70
C SER A 199 -5.83 -21.30 -7.82
N ASN A 200 -7.03 -21.85 -7.93
CA ASN A 200 -7.54 -22.94 -7.08
C ASN A 200 -7.59 -22.59 -5.57
N LEU A 201 -7.74 -21.31 -5.23
CA LEU A 201 -7.71 -20.83 -3.84
C LEU A 201 -9.10 -20.69 -3.20
N THR A 202 -10.15 -20.75 -4.02
CA THR A 202 -11.53 -20.77 -3.56
C THR A 202 -12.05 -22.21 -3.54
N ALA A 203 -12.20 -22.78 -2.35
CA ALA A 203 -12.69 -24.15 -2.17
C ALA A 203 -14.04 -24.37 -2.90
N GLY A 204 -14.08 -25.43 -3.72
CA GLY A 204 -15.24 -25.78 -4.53
C GLY A 204 -15.54 -24.82 -5.67
N ARG A 205 -14.67 -23.81 -5.93
CA ARG A 205 -14.88 -22.75 -6.94
C ARG A 205 -16.23 -22.05 -6.80
N ARG A 206 -16.65 -21.82 -5.55
CA ARG A 206 -17.85 -21.05 -5.21
C ARG A 206 -17.85 -19.70 -5.94
N THR A 207 -19.01 -19.35 -6.51
CA THR A 207 -19.22 -18.07 -7.18
C THR A 207 -19.25 -16.94 -6.16
N LEU A 208 -19.13 -15.69 -6.59
CA LEU A 208 -19.31 -14.53 -5.72
C LEU A 208 -20.72 -14.48 -5.13
N VAL A 209 -21.73 -14.99 -5.84
CA VAL A 209 -23.11 -15.13 -5.33
C VAL A 209 -23.15 -16.11 -4.16
N ASP A 210 -22.51 -17.28 -4.29
CA ASP A 210 -22.42 -18.27 -3.20
C ASP A 210 -21.67 -17.70 -1.98
N LEU A 211 -20.58 -16.97 -2.23
CA LEU A 211 -19.79 -16.34 -1.18
C LEU A 211 -20.58 -15.25 -0.45
N ALA A 212 -21.33 -14.41 -1.17
CA ALA A 212 -22.17 -13.38 -0.59
C ALA A 212 -23.34 -13.98 0.20
N ALA A 213 -23.99 -15.02 -0.32
CA ALA A 213 -25.07 -15.74 0.37
C ALA A 213 -24.59 -16.37 1.70
N ALA A 214 -23.32 -16.78 1.75
CA ALA A 214 -22.67 -17.27 2.96
C ALA A 214 -22.13 -16.17 3.89
N GLY A 215 -22.31 -14.88 3.55
CA GLY A 215 -21.81 -13.74 4.33
C GLY A 215 -20.29 -13.59 4.32
N LEU A 216 -19.60 -14.16 3.33
CA LEU A 216 -18.14 -14.18 3.24
C LEU A 216 -17.56 -13.00 2.46
N VAL A 217 -18.37 -12.39 1.60
CA VAL A 217 -18.09 -11.13 0.91
C VAL A 217 -19.34 -10.23 0.97
N PRO A 218 -19.20 -8.91 0.82
CA PRO A 218 -20.35 -7.99 0.86
C PRO A 218 -21.37 -8.24 -0.25
N ALA A 219 -22.64 -7.88 -0.01
CA ALA A 219 -23.74 -8.12 -0.93
C ALA A 219 -23.55 -7.48 -2.32
N VAL A 220 -22.79 -6.38 -2.42
CA VAL A 220 -22.47 -5.72 -3.71
C VAL A 220 -21.73 -6.63 -4.70
N PHE A 221 -21.09 -7.71 -4.23
CA PHE A 221 -20.44 -8.69 -5.11
C PHE A 221 -21.46 -9.62 -5.82
N ALA A 222 -22.72 -9.58 -5.42
CA ALA A 222 -23.79 -10.48 -5.84
C ALA A 222 -25.10 -9.75 -6.16
N GLU A 223 -25.03 -8.51 -6.66
CA GLU A 223 -26.22 -7.73 -7.06
C GLU A 223 -27.04 -8.41 -8.16
N SER A 224 -26.40 -9.27 -8.97
CA SER A 224 -27.05 -10.13 -9.95
C SER A 224 -26.22 -11.40 -10.19
N ASP A 225 -26.78 -12.35 -10.94
CA ASP A 225 -26.09 -13.54 -11.45
C ASP A 225 -25.36 -13.29 -12.80
N ASP A 226 -25.44 -12.07 -13.35
CA ASP A 226 -24.76 -11.72 -14.61
C ASP A 226 -23.23 -11.80 -14.43
N PRO A 227 -22.51 -12.66 -15.20
CA PRO A 227 -21.06 -12.74 -15.14
C PRO A 227 -20.34 -11.44 -15.52
N GLN A 228 -20.97 -10.56 -16.31
CA GLN A 228 -20.42 -9.27 -16.72
C GLN A 228 -20.69 -8.14 -15.72
N ARG A 229 -21.48 -8.38 -14.66
CA ARG A 229 -21.70 -7.38 -13.62
C ARG A 229 -20.36 -6.91 -13.06
N LEU A 230 -20.26 -5.61 -12.81
CA LEU A 230 -19.06 -5.02 -12.24
C LEU A 230 -19.04 -5.23 -10.74
N VAL A 231 -17.93 -5.73 -10.22
CA VAL A 231 -17.70 -5.92 -8.78
C VAL A 231 -16.45 -5.16 -8.34
N PRO A 232 -16.49 -4.51 -7.17
CA PRO A 232 -15.35 -3.74 -6.68
C PRO A 232 -14.15 -4.63 -6.39
N ILE A 233 -12.93 -4.09 -6.56
CA ILE A 233 -11.69 -4.82 -6.27
C ILE A 233 -11.38 -4.97 -4.78
N VAL A 234 -12.11 -4.29 -3.90
CA VAL A 234 -11.98 -4.34 -2.44
C VAL A 234 -13.37 -4.45 -1.79
N THR A 235 -13.41 -4.76 -0.50
CA THR A 235 -14.68 -4.94 0.23
C THR A 235 -15.34 -3.65 0.66
N GLU A 236 -14.56 -2.63 1.00
CA GLU A 236 -15.07 -1.31 1.37
C GLU A 236 -14.22 -0.16 0.82
N PRO A 237 -14.75 1.06 0.67
CA PRO A 237 -13.97 2.19 0.16
C PRO A 237 -12.70 2.49 0.95
N GLY A 238 -12.72 2.29 2.28
CA GLY A 238 -11.58 2.53 3.17
C GLY A 238 -10.40 1.58 2.96
N ASP A 239 -10.59 0.48 2.23
CA ASP A 239 -9.52 -0.45 1.86
C ASP A 239 -8.60 0.13 0.78
N ILE A 240 -9.08 1.09 -0.03
CA ILE A 240 -8.24 1.83 -0.98
C ILE A 240 -7.48 2.90 -0.19
N LEU A 241 -6.23 2.61 0.14
CA LEU A 241 -5.36 3.53 0.85
C LEU A 241 -4.85 4.61 -0.10
N ILE A 242 -4.68 5.84 0.42
CA ILE A 242 -4.20 6.98 -0.38
C ILE A 242 -3.10 7.70 0.38
N ALA A 243 -1.93 7.81 -0.25
CA ALA A 243 -0.80 8.62 0.20
C ALA A 243 -0.52 9.74 -0.80
N VAL A 244 0.07 10.85 -0.34
CA VAL A 244 0.43 11.99 -1.20
C VAL A 244 1.93 12.22 -1.13
N ALA A 245 2.62 12.13 -2.27
CA ALA A 245 4.03 12.51 -2.43
C ALA A 245 4.37 12.59 -3.92
N GLY A 246 5.51 13.20 -4.25
CA GLY A 246 6.05 13.26 -5.60
C GLY A 246 6.25 14.69 -6.10
N ASP A 247 6.48 14.81 -7.39
CA ASP A 247 6.66 16.11 -8.04
C ASP A 247 5.33 16.90 -8.03
N PRO A 248 5.29 18.12 -7.45
CA PRO A 248 4.08 18.92 -7.37
C PRO A 248 3.58 19.44 -8.74
N ASN A 249 4.38 19.29 -9.80
CA ASN A 249 4.11 19.79 -11.15
C ASN A 249 3.93 18.65 -12.18
N ARG A 250 3.71 17.42 -11.73
CA ARG A 250 3.49 16.26 -12.60
C ARG A 250 2.29 15.47 -12.13
N ALA A 251 1.31 15.29 -13.03
CA ALA A 251 0.13 14.47 -12.78
C ALA A 251 0.45 12.97 -12.93
N ASN A 252 1.26 12.42 -12.03
CA ASN A 252 1.57 11.00 -11.97
C ASN A 252 1.02 10.40 -10.67
N ALA A 253 0.69 9.11 -10.72
CA ALA A 253 0.33 8.29 -9.58
C ALA A 253 0.99 6.91 -9.68
N LEU A 254 0.97 6.17 -8.57
CA LEU A 254 1.53 4.84 -8.47
C LEU A 254 0.54 3.97 -7.68
N ALA A 255 0.04 2.91 -8.33
CA ALA A 255 -0.83 1.93 -7.68
C ALA A 255 0.00 0.74 -7.21
N MET A 256 -0.20 0.32 -5.96
CA MET A 256 0.50 -0.78 -5.33
C MET A 256 -0.49 -1.77 -4.73
N ALA A 257 -0.28 -3.06 -4.97
CA ALA A 257 -1.10 -4.13 -4.42
C ALA A 257 -0.37 -4.80 -3.25
N ASN A 258 -1.01 -4.82 -2.07
CA ASN A 258 -0.43 -5.46 -0.91
C ASN A 258 -0.64 -6.99 -0.94
N ASP A 259 0.26 -7.72 -0.31
CA ASP A 259 0.24 -9.18 -0.23
C ASP A 259 -0.66 -9.71 0.90
N GLY A 260 -1.81 -9.04 1.11
CA GLY A 260 -2.85 -9.45 2.05
C GLY A 260 -2.31 -9.87 3.43
N PRO A 261 -2.59 -11.10 3.88
CA PRO A 261 -2.17 -11.60 5.19
C PRO A 261 -0.68 -11.90 5.34
N HIS A 262 0.09 -11.99 4.26
CA HIS A 262 1.54 -12.23 4.32
C HIS A 262 2.35 -10.95 4.57
N GLY A 263 1.67 -9.83 4.85
CA GLY A 263 2.31 -8.55 5.09
C GLY A 263 1.32 -7.43 5.34
N TRP A 264 0.56 -7.56 6.41
CA TRP A 264 -0.45 -6.59 6.81
C TRP A 264 0.11 -5.17 6.93
N TRP A 265 -0.77 -4.23 6.59
CA TRP A 265 -0.59 -2.85 6.97
C TRP A 265 -0.44 -2.73 8.48
N THR A 266 0.74 -2.29 8.91
CA THR A 266 1.09 -2.14 10.33
C THR A 266 1.70 -0.76 10.54
N SER A 267 1.12 0.01 11.45
CA SER A 267 1.59 1.35 11.79
C SER A 267 2.09 1.41 13.23
N ARG A 268 3.22 2.09 13.45
CA ARG A 268 3.82 2.31 14.78
C ARG A 268 4.40 3.72 14.87
N PHE A 269 4.39 4.28 16.08
CA PHE A 269 5.11 5.52 16.38
C PHE A 269 6.60 5.37 16.05
N VAL A 270 7.19 6.43 15.54
CA VAL A 270 8.63 6.57 15.40
C VAL A 270 9.17 7.16 16.69
N ASP A 271 9.92 6.35 17.43
CA ASP A 271 10.67 6.84 18.58
C ASP A 271 11.99 7.45 18.10
N THR A 272 12.18 8.74 18.41
CA THR A 272 13.39 9.50 18.11
C THR A 272 14.29 9.67 19.33
N ALA A 273 13.93 9.09 20.48
CA ALA A 273 14.79 9.04 21.64
C ALA A 273 16.08 8.27 21.30
N PRO A 274 17.23 8.65 21.89
CA PRO A 274 18.46 7.90 21.73
C PRO A 274 18.26 6.44 22.16
N SER A 275 18.46 5.50 21.22
CA SER A 275 18.40 4.07 21.53
C SER A 275 19.59 3.69 22.41
N LEU A 276 19.31 3.21 23.63
CA LEU A 276 20.32 2.65 24.52
C LEU A 276 20.66 1.19 24.19
N ASP A 277 19.80 0.52 23.41
CA ASP A 277 19.87 -0.93 23.15
C ASP A 277 20.94 -1.33 22.12
N LEU A 278 21.38 -0.37 21.28
CA LEU A 278 22.45 -0.56 20.29
C LEU A 278 23.74 0.18 20.65
N ALA A 279 23.75 0.90 21.77
CA ALA A 279 24.97 1.43 22.33
C ALA A 279 25.73 0.29 23.02
N CYS A 280 26.44 -0.52 22.23
CA CYS A 280 27.65 -1.16 22.76
C CYS A 280 28.51 -0.01 23.29
N ARG A 281 28.52 0.19 24.61
CA ARG A 281 29.46 1.09 25.25
C ARG A 281 30.83 0.46 25.03
N ILE A 282 31.54 0.95 24.02
CA ILE A 282 32.94 0.58 23.78
C ILE A 282 33.71 1.06 25.01
N GLY A 283 33.91 0.16 25.98
CA GLY A 283 34.56 0.45 27.27
C GLY A 283 33.96 -0.22 28.50
N ASP A 284 32.73 -0.75 28.45
CA ASP A 284 32.16 -1.48 29.60
C ASP A 284 32.52 -2.97 29.50
N GLU A 285 33.40 -3.44 30.39
CA GLU A 285 33.85 -4.85 30.51
C GLU A 285 32.73 -5.83 30.92
N GLU A 286 31.48 -5.39 31.03
CA GLU A 286 30.34 -6.19 31.53
C GLU A 286 29.48 -6.88 30.45
N CYS A 287 29.91 -6.93 29.19
CA CYS A 287 29.33 -7.88 28.23
C CYS A 287 30.04 -9.24 28.35
N GLY A 288 29.75 -9.96 29.44
CA GLY A 288 30.26 -11.30 29.72
C GLY A 288 29.50 -12.40 28.96
N ALA A 289 30.30 -13.24 28.28
CA ALA A 289 30.12 -14.65 27.87
C ALA A 289 28.77 -15.12 27.30
#